data_AF-A0A0Q7ILY8-F1
#
_entry.id   AF-A0A0Q7ILY8-F1
#
_cell.length_a   1.000
_cell.length_b   1.000
_cell.length_c   1.000
_cell.angle_alpha   90.00
_cell.angle_beta   90.00
_cell.angle_gamma   90.00
#
_symmetry.space_group_name_H-M   'P 1'
#
loop_
_entity.id
_entity.type
_entity.pdbx_description
1 polymer ?
#
loop_
_entity_poly.entity_id
_entity_poly.type
_entity_poly.pdbx_seq_one_letter_code
_entity_poly.pdbx_strand_id
1 'polypeptide(L)'
;MFRKLSVQSLNSPILIISPHPDDDILGSAGLIQHARGLGKQIYVIYITNGDANKASVTRFLKDPLTTQSFIRLGRIRHSEAIKAEATLGIPRSHLFFVSFPDGGTLQIAQSPTPGKVFRSKRTLLSSASYPFAFVRNAPYSKWLLFSSFAPF
;
A
#
# COMPACT_ATOMS: atom_id res chain seq x y z
N MET A 1 -26.49 5.25 -15.41
CA MET A 1 -25.70 5.04 -16.64
C MET A 1 -24.24 5.35 -16.31
N PHE A 2 -23.30 4.44 -16.56
CA PHE A 2 -21.86 4.70 -16.34
C PHE A 2 -21.28 5.44 -17.56
N ARG A 3 -20.54 6.52 -17.33
CA ARG A 3 -19.81 7.24 -18.38
C ARG A 3 -18.42 6.61 -18.52
N LYS A 4 -18.06 6.17 -19.73
CA LYS A 4 -16.71 5.67 -20.01
C LYS A 4 -15.71 6.82 -19.87
N LEU A 5 -14.73 6.64 -18.99
CA LEU A 5 -13.56 7.51 -18.91
C LEU A 5 -12.57 7.12 -20.02
N SER A 6 -12.06 8.12 -20.74
CA SER A 6 -10.99 7.93 -21.74
C SER A 6 -9.66 8.37 -21.13
N VAL A 7 -8.71 7.45 -21.05
CA VAL A 7 -7.35 7.72 -20.54
C VAL A 7 -6.64 8.80 -21.37
N GLN A 8 -6.92 8.87 -22.67
CA GLN A 8 -6.41 9.89 -23.58
C GLN A 8 -6.79 11.30 -23.12
N SER A 9 -8.03 11.47 -22.64
CA SER A 9 -8.56 12.77 -22.20
C SER A 9 -8.05 13.24 -20.83
N LEU A 10 -7.30 12.41 -20.09
CA LEU A 10 -6.76 12.79 -18.79
C LEU A 10 -5.53 13.69 -18.97
N ASN A 11 -5.58 14.92 -18.48
CA ASN A 11 -4.43 15.85 -18.53
C ASN A 11 -3.53 15.76 -17.30
N SER A 12 -3.99 15.11 -16.23
CA SER A 12 -3.25 14.95 -14.98
C SER A 12 -2.60 13.56 -14.88
N PRO A 13 -1.58 13.41 -14.01
CA PRO A 13 -1.11 12.09 -13.60
C PRO A 13 -2.23 11.23 -13.00
N ILE A 14 -2.07 9.92 -13.08
CA ILE A 14 -3.00 8.96 -12.46
C ILE A 14 -2.41 8.51 -11.14
N LEU A 15 -3.22 8.58 -10.07
CA LEU A 15 -2.89 8.03 -8.77
C LEU A 15 -3.69 6.75 -8.53
N ILE A 16 -3.00 5.65 -8.25
CA ILE A 16 -3.58 4.37 -7.84
C ILE A 16 -3.44 4.25 -6.33
N ILE A 17 -4.55 4.02 -5.64
CA ILE A 17 -4.58 3.77 -4.20
C ILE A 17 -4.84 2.28 -3.99
N SER A 18 -3.82 1.57 -3.53
CA SER A 18 -3.81 0.12 -3.40
C SER A 18 -3.89 -0.28 -1.92
N PRO A 19 -4.88 -1.09 -1.51
CA PRO A 19 -4.96 -1.58 -0.14
C PRO A 19 -3.70 -2.38 0.26
N HIS A 20 -3.24 -3.27 -0.60
CA HIS A 20 -2.03 -4.08 -0.41
C HIS A 20 -1.14 -4.08 -1.67
N PRO A 21 0.12 -4.50 -1.58
CA PRO A 21 0.98 -4.63 -2.76
C PRO A 21 0.65 -5.88 -3.59
N ASP A 22 -0.07 -5.71 -4.69
CA ASP A 22 -0.61 -6.70 -5.65
C ASP A 22 -1.94 -6.20 -6.22
N ASP A 23 -2.79 -5.59 -5.39
CA ASP A 23 -4.12 -5.08 -5.78
C ASP A 23 -4.05 -4.03 -6.91
N ASP A 24 -3.01 -3.20 -6.91
CA ASP A 24 -2.64 -2.23 -7.95
C ASP A 24 -2.49 -2.90 -9.32
N ILE A 25 -1.64 -3.91 -9.43
CA ILE A 25 -1.34 -4.55 -10.71
C ILE A 25 -2.43 -5.57 -11.10
N LEU A 26 -3.00 -6.30 -10.15
CA LEU A 26 -4.07 -7.27 -10.40
C LEU A 26 -5.34 -6.57 -10.89
N GLY A 27 -5.66 -5.41 -10.32
CA GLY A 27 -6.84 -4.64 -10.70
C GLY A 27 -6.62 -3.70 -11.89
N SER A 28 -5.38 -3.26 -12.14
CA SER A 28 -5.16 -2.13 -13.05
C SER A 28 -3.95 -2.22 -14.00
N ALA A 29 -3.23 -3.35 -14.10
CA ALA A 29 -2.07 -3.46 -15.01
C ALA A 29 -2.39 -3.11 -16.48
N GLY A 30 -3.59 -3.45 -16.97
CA GLY A 30 -4.02 -3.05 -18.32
C GLY A 30 -4.19 -1.54 -18.48
N LEU A 31 -4.74 -0.87 -17.46
CA LEU A 31 -4.86 0.59 -17.40
C LEU A 31 -3.48 1.23 -17.32
N ILE A 32 -2.60 0.73 -16.46
CA ILE A 32 -1.23 1.21 -16.29
C ILE A 32 -0.49 1.18 -17.63
N GLN A 33 -0.46 0.02 -18.30
CA GLN A 33 0.21 -0.13 -19.60
C GLN A 33 -0.37 0.82 -20.65
N HIS A 34 -1.70 0.93 -20.72
CA HIS A 34 -2.34 1.82 -21.67
C HIS A 34 -2.01 3.30 -21.42
N ALA A 35 -2.08 3.74 -20.17
CA ALA A 35 -1.77 5.11 -19.78
C ALA A 35 -0.29 5.45 -19.99
N ARG A 36 0.61 4.51 -19.68
CA ARG A 36 2.05 4.66 -19.92
C ARG A 36 2.37 4.75 -21.41
N GLY A 37 1.71 3.96 -22.26
CA GLY A 37 1.83 4.06 -23.71
C GLY A 37 1.41 5.43 -24.28
N LEU A 38 0.60 6.18 -23.54
CA LEU A 38 0.19 7.55 -23.86
C LEU A 38 1.05 8.62 -23.16
N GLY A 39 2.18 8.23 -22.56
CA GLY A 39 3.09 9.14 -21.87
C GLY A 39 2.57 9.68 -20.54
N LYS A 40 1.50 9.10 -19.96
CA LYS A 40 0.96 9.55 -18.67
C LYS A 40 1.86 9.08 -17.52
N GLN A 41 2.03 9.94 -16.53
CA GLN A 41 2.67 9.56 -15.27
C GLN A 41 1.69 8.80 -14.38
N ILE A 42 2.17 7.75 -13.75
CA ILE A 42 1.41 6.94 -12.79
C ILE A 42 2.13 6.99 -11.45
N TYR A 43 1.36 7.13 -10.38
CA TYR A 43 1.80 7.07 -9.00
C TYR A 43 0.99 6.01 -8.26
N VAL A 44 1.61 5.32 -7.30
CA VAL A 44 0.95 4.27 -6.52
C VAL A 44 1.17 4.51 -5.04
N ILE A 45 0.08 4.50 -4.28
CA ILE A 45 0.07 4.54 -2.82
C ILE A 45 -0.38 3.18 -2.33
N TYR A 46 0.47 2.50 -1.56
CA TYR A 46 0.13 1.29 -0.83
C TYR A 46 -0.28 1.65 0.60
N ILE A 47 -1.52 1.36 0.97
CA ILE A 47 -2.05 1.65 2.31
C ILE A 47 -1.37 0.76 3.35
N THR A 48 -1.25 -0.53 3.06
CA THR A 48 -0.60 -1.53 3.93
C THR A 48 0.56 -2.20 3.20
N ASN A 49 1.38 -2.95 3.95
CA ASN A 49 2.43 -3.80 3.38
C ASN A 49 1.94 -5.23 3.10
N GLY A 50 0.64 -5.51 3.24
CA GLY A 50 0.08 -6.86 3.02
C GLY A 50 0.68 -7.93 3.95
N ASP A 51 1.02 -7.53 5.17
CA ASP A 51 1.84 -8.27 6.11
C ASP A 51 1.04 -9.18 7.06
N ALA A 52 -0.27 -9.34 6.90
CA ALA A 52 -1.10 -10.20 7.75
C ALA A 52 -1.49 -11.55 7.13
N ASN A 53 -1.08 -11.82 5.88
CA ASN A 53 -1.45 -13.03 5.15
C ASN A 53 -0.75 -14.29 5.72
N LYS A 54 -1.53 -15.14 6.42
CA LYS A 54 -1.02 -16.38 7.02
C LYS A 54 -0.56 -17.38 5.97
N ALA A 55 -1.28 -17.49 4.85
CA ALA A 55 -0.96 -18.46 3.81
C ALA A 55 0.36 -18.09 3.11
N SER A 56 0.62 -16.80 2.90
CA SER A 56 1.92 -16.31 2.41
C SER A 56 3.06 -16.71 3.35
N VAL A 57 2.88 -16.53 4.66
CA VAL A 57 3.89 -16.94 5.65
C VAL A 57 4.10 -18.47 5.63
N THR A 58 3.04 -19.27 5.69
CA THR A 58 3.20 -20.73 5.85
C THR A 58 3.50 -21.47 4.56
N ARG A 59 2.95 -21.05 3.42
CA ARG A 59 3.08 -21.78 2.14
C ARG A 59 4.24 -21.28 1.29
N PHE A 60 4.50 -19.98 1.30
CA PHE A 60 5.51 -19.37 0.42
C PHE A 60 6.81 -19.10 1.17
N LEU A 61 6.75 -18.48 2.35
CA LEU A 61 7.94 -18.29 3.18
C LEU A 61 8.36 -19.58 3.89
N LYS A 62 7.41 -20.51 4.10
CA LYS A 62 7.59 -21.73 4.91
C LYS A 62 8.08 -21.43 6.33
N ASP A 63 7.68 -20.26 6.84
CA ASP A 63 8.04 -19.78 8.17
C ASP A 63 6.94 -20.12 9.19
N PRO A 64 7.27 -20.23 10.50
CA PRO A 64 6.24 -20.29 11.55
C PRO A 64 5.45 -18.98 11.61
N LEU A 65 4.22 -19.02 12.15
CA LEU A 65 3.37 -17.83 12.32
C LEU A 65 3.82 -16.96 13.50
N THR A 66 4.95 -16.28 13.34
CA THR A 66 5.50 -15.35 14.33
C THR A 66 5.37 -13.90 13.87
N THR A 67 5.45 -12.97 14.82
CA THR A 67 5.53 -11.53 14.52
C THR A 67 6.64 -11.19 13.54
N GLN A 68 7.82 -11.81 13.67
CA GLN A 68 8.93 -11.57 12.76
C GLN A 68 8.66 -12.08 11.36
N SER A 69 7.95 -13.21 11.22
CA SER A 69 7.58 -13.75 9.91
C SER A 69 6.61 -12.83 9.16
N PHE A 70 5.67 -12.20 9.86
CA PHE A 70 4.77 -11.21 9.27
C PHE A 70 5.51 -9.92 8.87
N ILE A 71 6.41 -9.41 9.72
CA ILE A 71 7.25 -8.25 9.37
C ILE A 71 8.15 -8.56 8.16
N ARG A 72 8.70 -9.78 8.12
CA ARG A 72 9.50 -10.28 6.99
C ARG A 72 8.67 -10.33 5.71
N LEU A 73 7.43 -10.83 5.78
CA LEU A 73 6.51 -10.84 4.64
C LEU A 73 6.27 -9.41 4.11
N GLY A 74 6.00 -8.44 4.98
CA GLY A 74 5.81 -7.04 4.56
C GLY A 74 7.02 -6.45 3.81
N ARG A 75 8.24 -6.78 4.24
CA ARG A 75 9.49 -6.35 3.56
C ARG A 75 9.67 -7.02 2.19
N ILE A 76 9.29 -8.29 2.08
CA ILE A 76 9.35 -9.04 0.83
C ILE A 76 8.34 -8.43 -0.16
N ARG A 77 7.09 -8.24 0.25
CA ARG A 77 6.04 -7.65 -0.59
C ARG A 77 6.35 -6.22 -1.03
N HIS A 78 7.00 -5.43 -0.18
CA HIS A 78 7.54 -4.12 -0.58
C HIS A 78 8.55 -4.25 -1.74
N SER A 79 9.48 -5.19 -1.64
CA SER A 79 10.48 -5.43 -2.69
C SER A 79 9.86 -5.99 -3.97
N GLU A 80 8.84 -6.84 -3.83
CA GLU A 80 8.07 -7.39 -4.96
C GLU A 80 7.30 -6.30 -5.68
N ALA A 81 6.61 -5.42 -4.97
CA ALA A 81 5.89 -4.29 -5.55
C ALA A 81 6.81 -3.39 -6.39
N ILE A 82 7.97 -3.03 -5.86
CA ILE A 82 8.96 -2.23 -6.59
C ILE A 82 9.39 -2.92 -7.89
N LYS A 83 9.67 -4.23 -7.83
CA LYS A 83 10.09 -4.99 -9.01
C LYS A 83 8.96 -5.12 -10.02
N ALA A 84 7.74 -5.40 -9.56
CA ALA A 84 6.57 -5.55 -10.42
C ALA A 84 6.26 -4.24 -11.15
N GLU A 85 6.23 -3.13 -10.43
CA GLU A 85 5.97 -1.80 -10.99
C GLU A 85 7.05 -1.35 -11.97
N ALA A 86 8.31 -1.71 -11.71
CA ALA A 86 9.39 -1.47 -12.66
C ALA A 86 9.16 -2.18 -14.00
N THR A 87 8.52 -3.36 -14.02
CA THR A 87 8.18 -4.06 -15.28
C THR A 87 7.10 -3.32 -16.08
N LEU A 88 6.25 -2.55 -15.39
CA LEU A 88 5.24 -1.66 -16.00
C LEU A 88 5.80 -0.26 -16.31
N GLY A 89 7.11 -0.05 -16.11
CA GLY A 89 7.80 1.20 -16.38
C GLY A 89 7.60 2.29 -15.31
N ILE A 90 6.98 1.98 -14.18
CA ILE A 90 6.75 2.94 -13.09
C ILE A 90 8.03 3.02 -12.23
N PRO A 91 8.63 4.22 -12.09
CA PRO A 91 9.88 4.37 -11.34
C PRO A 91 9.62 4.26 -9.83
N ARG A 92 10.63 3.80 -9.08
CA ARG A 92 10.56 3.68 -7.60
C ARG A 92 10.14 4.97 -6.90
N SER A 93 10.52 6.14 -7.42
CA SER A 93 10.15 7.45 -6.87
C SER A 93 8.65 7.74 -6.91
N HIS A 94 7.87 6.97 -7.67
CA HIS A 94 6.42 7.12 -7.78
C HIS A 94 5.65 6.14 -6.88
N LEU A 95 6.36 5.35 -6.06
CA LEU A 95 5.78 4.34 -5.19
C LEU A 95 5.89 4.77 -3.73
N PHE A 96 4.74 4.92 -3.07
CA PHE A 96 4.64 5.38 -1.70
C PHE A 96 4.00 4.31 -0.81
N PHE A 97 4.63 4.02 0.32
CA PHE A 97 4.19 2.95 1.23
C PHE A 97 3.79 3.54 2.57
N VAL A 98 2.49 3.67 2.83
CA VAL A 98 1.99 4.27 4.08
C VAL A 98 2.27 3.36 5.28
N SER A 99 2.32 2.04 5.06
CA SER A 99 2.67 1.04 6.08
C SER A 99 1.72 0.98 7.27
N PHE A 100 0.42 1.24 7.06
CA PHE A 100 -0.61 0.89 8.03
C PHE A 100 -0.73 -0.63 8.19
N PRO A 101 -1.26 -1.12 9.33
CA PRO A 101 -1.32 -2.55 9.59
C PRO A 101 -2.39 -3.21 8.73
N ASP A 102 -2.00 -4.29 8.06
CA ASP A 102 -2.93 -5.14 7.30
C ASP A 102 -4.00 -5.74 8.25
N GLY A 103 -5.27 -5.66 7.82
CA GLY A 103 -6.45 -6.03 8.60
C GLY A 103 -6.84 -5.07 9.74
N GLY A 104 -6.17 -3.93 9.88
CA GLY A 104 -6.41 -2.94 10.95
C GLY A 104 -6.95 -1.57 10.49
N THR A 105 -6.96 -1.30 9.19
CA THR A 105 -7.26 0.03 8.61
C THR A 105 -8.68 0.50 8.92
N LEU A 106 -9.68 -0.39 8.85
CA LEU A 106 -11.07 -0.05 9.15
C LEU A 106 -11.25 0.34 10.62
N GLN A 107 -10.66 -0.41 11.56
CA GLN A 107 -10.74 -0.10 12.98
C GLN A 107 -10.06 1.22 13.31
N ILE A 108 -8.95 1.55 12.63
CA ILE A 108 -8.29 2.85 12.75
C ILE A 108 -9.22 3.96 12.26
N ALA A 109 -9.81 3.81 11.07
CA ALA A 109 -10.71 4.81 10.48
C ALA A 109 -11.98 5.05 11.32
N GLN A 110 -12.52 3.98 11.91
CA GLN A 110 -13.72 4.01 12.76
C GLN A 110 -13.44 4.36 14.22
N SER A 111 -12.19 4.59 14.62
CA SER A 111 -11.87 4.95 16.01
C SER A 111 -12.61 6.24 16.41
N PRO A 112 -13.40 6.22 17.52
CA PRO A 112 -14.09 7.42 18.03
C PRO A 112 -13.11 8.43 18.63
N THR A 113 -11.90 7.98 18.98
CA THR A 113 -10.82 8.82 19.49
C THR A 113 -9.73 8.92 18.42
N PRO A 114 -9.62 10.04 17.69
CA PRO A 114 -8.75 10.12 16.52
C PRO A 114 -7.27 9.84 16.79
N GLY A 115 -6.78 10.17 17.98
CA GLY A 115 -5.40 9.92 18.41
C GLY A 115 -5.16 8.53 19.03
N LYS A 116 -6.19 7.69 19.20
CA LYS A 116 -6.02 6.36 19.77
C LYS A 116 -5.15 5.50 18.87
N VAL A 117 -4.05 5.02 19.42
CA VAL A 117 -3.09 4.16 18.70
C VAL A 117 -3.62 2.74 18.64
N PHE A 118 -3.69 2.20 17.43
CA PHE A 118 -3.99 0.81 17.15
C PHE A 118 -2.70 -0.02 17.19
N ARG A 119 -2.79 -1.25 17.72
CA ARG A 119 -1.69 -2.22 17.70
C ARG A 119 -2.07 -3.41 16.83
N SER A 120 -1.24 -3.72 15.83
CA SER A 120 -1.45 -4.88 14.97
C SER A 120 -1.43 -6.18 15.77
N LYS A 121 -2.40 -7.07 15.52
CA LYS A 121 -2.41 -8.42 16.12
C LYS A 121 -1.35 -9.34 15.52
N ARG A 122 -0.77 -9.02 14.36
CA ARG A 122 0.19 -9.86 13.65
C ARG A 122 1.62 -9.40 13.86
N THR A 123 1.90 -8.15 13.53
CA THR A 123 3.24 -7.57 13.64
C THR A 123 3.52 -6.96 15.00
N LEU A 124 2.50 -6.82 15.87
CA LEU A 124 2.60 -6.15 17.17
C LEU A 124 3.05 -4.67 17.11
N LEU A 125 3.28 -4.14 15.91
CA LEU A 125 3.60 -2.75 15.65
C LEU A 125 2.40 -1.85 15.97
N SER A 126 2.70 -0.65 16.43
CA SER A 126 1.75 0.43 16.72
C SER A 126 2.03 1.70 15.91
N SER A 127 3.00 1.65 15.01
CA SER A 127 3.40 2.74 14.13
C SER A 127 4.04 2.20 12.86
N ALA A 128 4.13 3.03 11.82
CA ALA A 128 4.77 2.76 10.54
C ALA A 128 6.31 2.65 10.69
N SER A 129 6.75 1.60 11.37
CA SER A 129 8.15 1.35 11.75
C SER A 129 8.99 0.72 10.63
N TYR A 130 8.40 0.47 9.46
CA TYR A 130 9.15 -0.01 8.30
C TYR A 130 10.09 1.10 7.81
N PRO A 131 11.34 0.77 7.43
CA PRO A 131 12.33 1.79 7.03
C PRO A 131 11.93 2.56 5.76
N PHE A 132 11.04 1.97 4.96
CA PHE A 132 10.50 2.54 3.72
C PHE A 132 9.13 3.22 3.88
N ALA A 133 8.62 3.33 5.11
CA ALA A 133 7.35 4.00 5.36
C ALA A 133 7.41 5.47 4.91
N PHE A 134 6.37 5.91 4.21
CA PHE A 134 6.26 7.26 3.67
C PHE A 134 6.36 8.32 4.77
N VAL A 135 5.63 8.12 5.87
CA VAL A 135 5.80 8.88 7.11
C VAL A 135 6.38 7.95 8.17
N ARG A 136 7.70 8.00 8.35
CA ARG A 136 8.43 7.11 9.27
C ARG A 136 7.92 7.28 10.71
N ASN A 137 7.68 6.15 11.37
CA ASN A 137 7.23 6.06 12.77
C ASN A 137 5.87 6.74 13.06
N ALA A 138 5.08 7.06 12.03
CA ALA A 138 3.71 7.54 12.20
C ALA A 138 2.87 6.54 13.02
N PRO A 139 2.29 6.93 14.17
CA PRO A 139 1.43 6.04 14.93
C PRO A 139 0.20 5.61 14.12
N TYR A 140 -0.26 4.39 14.37
CA TYR A 140 -1.47 3.85 13.74
C TYR A 140 -2.72 4.48 14.36
N SER A 141 -3.03 5.70 13.95
CA SER A 141 -4.16 6.47 14.45
C SER A 141 -4.95 7.10 13.30
N LYS A 142 -6.21 7.45 13.58
CA LYS A 142 -7.11 8.07 12.59
C LYS A 142 -6.59 9.42 12.12
N TRP A 143 -5.99 10.20 13.02
CA TRP A 143 -5.46 11.52 12.69
C TRP A 143 -4.45 11.44 11.53
N LEU A 144 -3.53 10.49 11.57
CA LEU A 144 -2.54 10.26 10.52
C LEU A 144 -3.10 9.63 9.26
N LEU A 145 -4.14 8.81 9.37
CA LEU A 145 -4.79 8.23 8.18
C LEU A 145 -5.34 9.33 7.25
N PHE A 146 -5.78 10.46 7.79
CA PHE A 146 -6.32 11.56 6.99
C PHE A 146 -5.32 12.69 6.76
N SER A 147 -4.39 12.95 7.70
CA SER A 147 -3.38 14.01 7.53
C SER A 147 -2.24 13.62 6.59
N SER A 148 -1.95 12.32 6.41
CA SER A 148 -0.87 11.86 5.51
C SER A 148 -1.17 12.06 4.02
N PHE A 149 -2.40 12.47 3.68
CA PHE A 149 -2.85 12.71 2.30
C PHE A 149 -3.14 14.19 2.01
N ALA A 150 -2.84 15.11 2.94
CA ALA A 150 -3.04 16.54 2.75
C ALA A 150 -1.70 17.26 2.48
N PRO A 151 -1.40 17.82 1.29
CA PRO A 151 -2.14 17.76 0.02
C PRO A 151 -1.31 17.14 -1.14
N PHE A 152 -1.85 16.07 -1.71
CA PHE A 152 -2.00 16.00 -3.16
C PHE A 152 -3.30 16.73 -3.55
#